data_AF-A0A9P8AN05-F1
#
_entry.id   AF-A0A9P8AN05-F1
#
_cell.length_a   1.000
_cell.length_b   1.000
_cell.length_c   1.000
_cell.angle_alpha   90.00
_cell.angle_beta   90.00
_cell.angle_gamma   90.00
#
_symmetry.space_group_name_H-M   'P 1'
#
loop_
_entity.id
_entity.type
_entity.pdbx_description
1 polymer ?
#
loop_
_entity_poly.entity_id
_entity_poly.type
_entity_poly.pdbx_seq_one_letter_code
_entity_poly.pdbx_strand_id
1 'polypeptide(L)'
;MAEQAPHILYTKALIHKGHGYPFWYPEPDCSAPDEFIRTGIQPGDVGIRNDSGGFDFLFNIFKNAEHPINHGRVPPDFVPLNPSSIQRRTGSYTTVIASEHASYSEISAGISANALSRSVDDWASAAVLCLPNSATSYDILNKGAIKVYAEKYALSWYNYINDPDSLGREALQGTLYVITGCDKTTTWGAAVIGMAASSLNGSL
;
A
#
# COMPACT_ATOMS: atom_id res chain seq x y z
N MET A 1 22.25 14.59 9.05
CA MET A 1 21.55 13.29 8.90
C MET A 1 20.25 13.54 8.18
N ALA A 2 19.87 12.67 7.25
CA ALA A 2 18.73 12.90 6.34
C ALA A 2 17.38 12.81 7.08
N GLU A 3 16.50 13.75 6.79
CA GLU A 3 15.08 13.70 7.14
C GLU A 3 14.48 12.37 6.61
N GLN A 4 13.81 11.60 7.48
CA GLN A 4 13.18 10.35 7.05
C GLN A 4 11.94 10.70 6.22
N ALA A 5 11.84 10.12 5.01
CA ALA A 5 10.73 10.38 4.11
C ALA A 5 9.36 10.06 4.78
N PRO A 6 8.31 10.86 4.55
CA PRO A 6 7.01 10.72 5.22
C PRO A 6 6.42 9.31 5.12
N HIS A 7 6.53 8.66 3.96
CA HIS A 7 6.00 7.31 3.75
C HIS A 7 6.69 6.25 4.63
N ILE A 8 7.98 6.42 4.96
CA ILE A 8 8.72 5.52 5.84
C ILE A 8 8.19 5.65 7.27
N LEU A 9 8.03 6.89 7.74
CA LEU A 9 7.51 7.17 9.08
C LEU A 9 6.07 6.66 9.22
N TYR A 10 5.24 6.95 8.21
CA TYR A 10 3.85 6.51 8.16
C TYR A 10 3.75 4.99 8.18
N THR A 11 4.59 4.30 7.39
CA THR A 11 4.60 2.85 7.36
C THR A 11 4.96 2.26 8.71
N LYS A 12 6.08 2.72 9.31
CA LYS A 12 6.52 2.24 10.63
C LYS A 12 5.47 2.46 11.71
N ALA A 13 4.79 3.60 11.69
CA ALA A 13 3.80 3.95 12.70
C ALA A 13 2.49 3.14 12.59
N LEU A 14 2.09 2.70 11.39
CA LEU A 14 0.80 2.03 11.16
C LEU A 14 0.89 0.53 10.85
N ILE A 15 2.04 -0.01 10.45
CA ILE A 15 2.18 -1.43 10.06
C ILE A 15 1.73 -2.39 11.17
N HIS A 16 1.91 -2.01 12.44
CA HIS A 16 1.54 -2.80 13.61
C HIS A 16 0.03 -2.87 13.87
N LYS A 17 -0.80 -2.08 13.16
CA LYS A 17 -2.26 -2.11 13.30
C LYS A 17 -2.92 -3.31 12.62
N GLY A 18 -2.17 -4.07 11.81
CA GLY A 18 -2.67 -5.33 11.25
C GLY A 18 -3.61 -5.17 10.05
N HIS A 19 -3.65 -3.99 9.42
CA HIS A 19 -4.48 -3.70 8.23
C HIS A 19 -3.76 -3.93 6.90
N GLY A 20 -2.67 -4.70 6.91
CA GLY A 20 -1.81 -4.87 5.73
C GLY A 20 -0.75 -3.77 5.62
N TYR A 21 -0.19 -3.60 4.43
CA TYR A 21 0.87 -2.62 4.19
C TYR A 21 0.28 -1.20 4.01
N PRO A 22 0.61 -0.22 4.86
CA PRO A 22 0.09 1.14 4.76
C PRO A 22 0.81 1.94 3.68
N PHE A 23 0.22 2.04 2.49
CA PHE A 23 0.72 2.92 1.44
C PHE A 23 0.47 4.39 1.76
N TRP A 24 1.47 5.23 1.51
CA TRP A 24 1.37 6.69 1.69
C TRP A 24 0.71 7.35 0.48
N TYR A 25 0.98 6.83 -0.72
CA TYR A 25 0.30 7.20 -1.96
C TYR A 25 -0.51 5.99 -2.46
N PRO A 26 -1.74 5.80 -1.98
CA PRO A 26 -2.59 4.68 -2.38
C PRO A 26 -3.22 4.85 -3.77
N GLU A 27 -3.15 6.05 -4.34
CA GLU A 27 -3.75 6.37 -5.64
C GLU A 27 -2.93 5.78 -6.80
N PRO A 28 -3.60 5.26 -7.85
CA PRO A 28 -2.92 4.82 -9.07
C PRO A 28 -2.14 5.94 -9.74
N ASP A 29 -0.97 5.59 -10.29
CA ASP A 29 -0.27 6.46 -11.24
C ASP A 29 -1.11 6.66 -12.52
N CYS A 30 -1.09 7.88 -13.08
CA CYS A 30 -1.80 8.21 -14.31
C CYS A 30 -1.27 7.48 -15.56
N SER A 31 -0.08 6.90 -15.49
CA SER A 31 0.53 6.04 -16.51
C SER A 31 0.06 4.57 -16.46
N ALA A 32 -0.75 4.20 -15.47
CA ALA A 32 -1.29 2.85 -15.34
C ALA A 32 -2.41 2.57 -16.37
N PRO A 33 -2.76 1.29 -16.62
CA PRO A 33 -3.89 0.97 -17.49
C PRO A 33 -5.19 1.63 -17.03
N ASP A 34 -6.03 2.09 -17.97
CA ASP A 34 -7.33 2.73 -17.67
C ASP A 34 -8.19 1.92 -16.70
N GLU A 35 -8.19 0.59 -16.85
CA GLU A 35 -8.93 -0.29 -15.95
C GLU A 35 -8.40 -0.25 -14.51
N PHE A 36 -7.07 -0.18 -14.33
CA PHE A 36 -6.44 -0.04 -13.04
C PHE A 36 -6.68 1.35 -12.44
N ILE A 37 -6.57 2.41 -13.23
CA ILE A 37 -6.91 3.79 -12.79
C ILE A 37 -8.34 3.85 -12.25
N ARG A 38 -9.29 3.24 -12.97
CA ARG A 38 -10.71 3.24 -12.59
C ARG A 38 -11.01 2.41 -11.34
N THR A 39 -10.33 1.28 -11.16
CA THR A 39 -10.68 0.31 -10.10
C THR A 39 -9.80 0.45 -8.86
N GLY A 40 -8.59 1.01 -9.01
CA GLY A 40 -7.53 1.00 -8.04
C GLY A 40 -6.96 -0.39 -7.80
N ILE A 41 -6.20 -0.54 -6.71
CA ILE A 41 -5.66 -1.82 -6.25
C ILE A 41 -6.79 -2.84 -6.02
N GLN A 42 -6.64 -4.04 -6.57
CA GLN A 42 -7.50 -5.21 -6.40
C GLN A 42 -6.74 -6.37 -5.75
N PRO A 43 -7.47 -7.29 -5.07
CA PRO A 43 -6.92 -8.59 -4.75
C PRO A 43 -6.47 -9.34 -6.02
N GLY A 44 -5.29 -9.94 -5.96
CA GLY A 44 -4.63 -10.63 -7.08
C GLY A 44 -3.68 -9.74 -7.88
N ASP A 45 -3.65 -8.43 -7.63
CA ASP A 45 -2.67 -7.56 -8.28
C ASP A 45 -1.26 -7.91 -7.83
N VAL A 46 -0.35 -7.92 -8.80
CA VAL A 46 1.10 -8.03 -8.62
C VAL A 46 1.70 -6.68 -8.94
N GLY A 47 2.59 -6.22 -8.09
CA GLY A 47 3.25 -4.94 -8.29
C GLY A 47 4.42 -4.70 -7.36
N ILE A 48 5.11 -3.61 -7.62
CA ILE A 48 6.33 -3.22 -6.92
C ILE A 48 5.98 -2.13 -5.92
N ARG A 49 6.40 -2.29 -4.66
CA ARG A 49 6.41 -1.18 -3.72
C ARG A 49 7.53 -0.22 -4.12
N ASN A 50 7.17 0.99 -4.53
CA ASN A 50 8.12 2.00 -4.96
C ASN A 50 8.65 2.85 -3.78
N ASP A 51 9.74 3.57 -4.03
CA ASP A 51 10.42 4.41 -3.02
C ASP A 51 9.68 5.71 -2.69
N SER A 52 8.58 6.00 -3.38
CA SER A 52 7.70 7.13 -3.03
C SER A 52 6.68 6.74 -1.96
N GLY A 53 6.50 5.44 -1.67
CA GLY A 53 5.46 4.95 -0.77
C GLY A 53 4.15 4.59 -1.46
N GLY A 54 4.19 4.39 -2.78
CA GLY A 54 3.08 3.90 -3.61
C GLY A 54 3.28 2.46 -4.09
N PHE A 55 2.41 2.06 -5.01
CA PHE A 55 2.37 0.71 -5.59
C PHE A 55 2.35 0.77 -7.12
N ASP A 56 3.39 0.25 -7.74
CA ASP A 56 3.52 0.18 -9.18
C ASP A 56 2.89 -1.12 -9.68
N PHE A 57 1.68 -1.00 -10.24
CA PHE A 57 0.95 -2.13 -10.78
C PHE A 57 1.65 -2.76 -12.00
N LEU A 58 1.66 -4.09 -12.05
CA LEU A 58 2.18 -4.87 -13.17
C LEU A 58 1.07 -5.66 -13.87
N PHE A 59 0.46 -6.62 -13.18
CA PHE A 59 -0.60 -7.48 -13.73
C PHE A 59 -1.44 -8.09 -12.60
N ASN A 60 -2.60 -8.67 -12.91
CA ASN A 60 -3.43 -9.40 -11.97
C ASN A 60 -3.40 -10.91 -12.24
N ILE A 61 -3.11 -11.71 -11.22
CA ILE A 61 -2.93 -13.17 -11.36
C ILE A 61 -4.21 -13.93 -11.73
N PHE A 62 -5.40 -13.34 -11.53
CA PHE A 62 -6.67 -13.99 -11.84
C PHE A 62 -7.18 -13.67 -13.25
N LYS A 63 -6.50 -12.77 -13.96
CA LYS A 63 -6.84 -12.36 -15.33
C LYS A 63 -5.88 -13.06 -16.30
N ASN A 64 -6.39 -13.47 -17.46
CA ASN A 64 -5.53 -14.08 -18.48
C ASN A 64 -4.61 -13.02 -19.14
N ALA A 65 -3.64 -13.47 -19.94
CA ALA A 65 -2.66 -12.60 -20.60
C ALA A 65 -3.31 -11.59 -21.58
N GLU A 66 -4.38 -11.99 -22.25
CA GLU A 66 -5.10 -11.17 -23.25
C GLU A 66 -6.04 -10.13 -22.61
N HIS A 67 -6.25 -10.20 -21.30
CA HIS A 67 -7.10 -9.26 -20.60
C HIS A 67 -6.46 -7.86 -20.64
N PRO A 68 -7.23 -6.78 -20.87
CA PRO A 68 -6.67 -5.43 -21.03
C PRO A 68 -5.72 -4.99 -19.90
N ILE A 69 -6.05 -5.34 -18.65
CA ILE A 69 -5.20 -5.04 -17.49
C ILE A 69 -3.84 -5.78 -17.46
N ASN A 70 -3.72 -6.91 -18.15
CA ASN A 70 -2.52 -7.76 -18.18
C ASN A 70 -1.77 -7.71 -19.51
N HIS A 71 -2.42 -7.23 -20.56
CA HIS A 71 -1.90 -7.29 -21.92
C HIS A 71 -0.53 -6.59 -22.02
N GLY A 72 0.47 -7.36 -22.46
CA GLY A 72 1.86 -6.90 -22.61
C GLY A 72 2.62 -6.71 -21.29
N ARG A 73 2.09 -7.19 -20.15
CA ARG A 73 2.68 -6.96 -18.81
C ARG A 73 3.00 -8.24 -18.05
N VAL A 74 2.61 -9.40 -18.58
CA VAL A 74 2.83 -10.70 -17.94
C VAL A 74 4.06 -11.41 -18.50
N PRO A 75 4.75 -12.24 -17.71
CA PRO A 75 5.84 -13.09 -18.18
C PRO A 75 5.38 -14.08 -19.27
N PRO A 76 6.29 -14.56 -20.14
CA PRO A 76 5.94 -15.49 -21.22
C PRO A 76 5.32 -16.82 -20.76
N ASP A 77 5.67 -17.29 -19.55
CA ASP A 77 5.16 -18.52 -18.95
C ASP A 77 3.94 -18.30 -18.04
N PHE A 78 3.30 -17.12 -18.12
CA PHE A 78 2.18 -16.77 -17.25
C PHE A 78 0.98 -17.69 -17.44
N VAL A 79 0.49 -18.24 -16.32
CA VAL A 79 -0.71 -19.07 -16.27
C VAL A 79 -1.65 -18.47 -15.22
N PRO A 80 -2.84 -17.96 -15.59
CA PRO A 80 -3.73 -17.35 -14.61
C PRO A 80 -4.15 -18.35 -13.53
N LEU A 81 -4.18 -17.88 -12.29
CA LEU A 81 -4.73 -18.63 -11.18
C LEU A 81 -6.26 -18.55 -11.24
N ASN A 82 -6.94 -19.67 -10.96
CA ASN A 82 -8.40 -19.66 -10.86
C ASN A 82 -8.86 -18.65 -9.80
N PRO A 83 -9.88 -17.83 -10.09
CA PRO A 83 -10.37 -16.83 -9.16
C PRO A 83 -10.71 -17.45 -7.80
N SER A 84 -10.14 -16.86 -6.75
CA SER A 84 -10.45 -17.24 -5.38
C SER A 84 -11.71 -16.51 -4.90
N SER A 85 -12.42 -17.08 -3.94
CA SER A 85 -13.52 -16.37 -3.28
C SER A 85 -12.99 -15.14 -2.55
N ILE A 86 -13.54 -13.97 -2.90
CA ILE A 86 -13.23 -12.69 -2.25
C ILE A 86 -14.35 -12.37 -1.27
N GLN A 87 -13.99 -12.21 0.00
CA GLN A 87 -14.91 -11.73 1.02
C GLN A 87 -14.94 -10.20 0.99
N ARG A 88 -16.14 -9.65 0.88
CA ARG A 88 -16.40 -8.21 0.98
C ARG A 88 -16.99 -7.89 2.35
N ARG A 89 -16.42 -6.93 3.07
CA ARG A 89 -16.94 -6.44 4.36
C ARG A 89 -17.07 -4.92 4.32
N THR A 90 -18.29 -4.41 4.54
CA THR A 90 -18.59 -2.96 4.53
C THR A 90 -18.60 -2.41 5.95
N GLY A 91 -18.06 -1.20 6.16
CA GLY A 91 -18.07 -0.58 7.48
C GLY A 91 -17.15 -1.28 8.48
N SER A 92 -16.12 -1.97 7.98
CA SER A 92 -15.21 -2.80 8.80
C SER A 92 -14.32 -1.99 9.75
N TYR A 93 -14.26 -0.66 9.58
CA TYR A 93 -13.30 0.20 10.25
C TYR A 93 -13.94 1.34 11.00
N THR A 94 -13.28 1.69 12.11
CA THR A 94 -13.38 3.01 12.72
C THR A 94 -12.98 4.07 11.70
N THR A 95 -13.56 5.27 11.81
CA THR A 95 -13.26 6.40 10.91
C THR A 95 -11.82 6.92 11.04
N VAL A 96 -11.06 6.43 12.03
CA VAL A 96 -9.68 6.83 12.28
C VAL A 96 -8.85 5.60 12.64
N ILE A 97 -7.67 5.48 12.03
CA ILE A 97 -6.61 4.53 12.35
C ILE A 97 -5.38 5.35 12.75
N ALA A 98 -4.95 5.26 14.00
CA ALA A 98 -3.88 6.09 14.54
C ALA A 98 -2.83 5.24 15.27
N SER A 99 -1.55 5.62 15.19
CA SER A 99 -0.48 5.04 16.03
C SER A 99 -0.81 5.21 17.52
N GLU A 100 -0.31 4.33 18.39
CA GLU A 100 -0.64 4.32 19.83
C GLU A 100 -0.38 5.67 20.54
N HIS A 101 0.62 6.42 20.09
CA HIS A 101 1.05 7.68 20.68
C HIS A 101 0.52 8.93 19.96
N ALA A 102 -0.44 8.76 19.06
CA ALA A 102 -1.09 9.87 18.37
C ALA A 102 -2.32 10.33 19.16
N SER A 103 -2.32 11.60 19.58
CA SER A 103 -3.54 12.29 19.98
C SER A 103 -4.08 13.08 18.79
N TYR A 104 -5.35 12.85 18.47
CA TYR A 104 -6.05 13.59 17.43
C TYR A 104 -7.30 14.28 18.00
N SER A 105 -7.59 15.49 17.52
CA SER A 105 -8.83 16.20 17.84
C SER A 105 -9.57 16.56 16.55
N GLU A 106 -10.87 16.31 16.52
CA GLU A 106 -11.74 16.80 15.46
C GLU A 106 -11.96 18.30 15.62
N ILE A 107 -11.45 19.10 14.68
CA ILE A 107 -11.80 20.51 14.63
C ILE A 107 -13.13 20.62 13.88
N SER A 108 -14.23 20.73 14.62
CA SER A 108 -15.58 20.95 14.08
C SER A 108 -15.68 22.35 13.45
N ALA A 109 -15.27 22.47 12.19
CA ALA A 109 -15.51 23.66 11.35
C ALA A 109 -15.96 23.28 9.93
N GLY A 110 -16.79 22.24 9.78
CA GLY A 110 -17.40 21.85 8.50
C GLY A 110 -16.45 21.20 7.48
N ILE A 111 -15.16 21.08 7.81
CA ILE A 111 -14.14 20.32 7.10
C ILE A 111 -13.46 19.45 8.17
N SER A 112 -13.49 18.13 8.01
CA SER A 112 -12.86 17.19 8.95
C SER A 112 -11.34 17.34 8.90
N ALA A 113 -10.80 18.35 9.58
CA ALA A 113 -9.37 18.50 9.83
C ALA A 113 -9.06 17.89 11.20
N ASN A 114 -8.39 16.74 11.19
CA ASN A 114 -7.86 16.14 12.41
C ASN A 114 -6.50 16.79 12.70
N ALA A 115 -6.41 17.58 13.76
CA ALA A 115 -5.12 18.06 14.24
C ALA A 115 -4.39 16.88 14.90
N LEU A 116 -3.21 16.53 14.41
CA LEU A 116 -2.36 15.52 15.03
C LEU A 116 -1.39 16.16 15.99
N SER A 117 -1.32 15.56 17.16
CA SER A 117 -0.34 15.88 18.19
C SER A 117 0.28 14.59 18.71
N ARG A 118 1.49 14.69 19.23
CA ARG A 118 2.24 13.61 19.85
C ARG A 118 2.62 14.06 21.26
N SER A 119 2.61 13.16 22.23
CA SER A 119 3.18 13.42 23.55
C SER A 119 4.68 13.75 23.43
N VAL A 120 5.10 14.83 24.09
CA VAL A 120 6.48 15.36 24.00
C VAL A 120 7.53 14.35 24.47
N ASP A 121 7.14 13.43 25.35
CA ASP A 121 8.01 12.41 25.92
C ASP A 121 8.22 11.18 25.01
N ASP A 122 7.58 11.16 23.83
CA ASP A 122 7.64 10.02 22.92
C ASP A 122 8.58 10.23 21.73
N TRP A 123 9.55 9.34 21.59
CA TRP A 123 10.53 9.32 20.51
C TRP A 123 9.98 8.64 19.24
N ALA A 124 8.83 7.97 19.32
CA ALA A 124 8.20 7.30 18.19
C ALA A 124 7.51 8.29 17.23
N SER A 125 7.50 8.01 15.93
CA SER A 125 6.70 8.76 14.96
C SER A 125 5.20 8.55 15.20
N ALA A 126 4.40 9.61 15.06
CA ALA A 126 2.95 9.53 15.15
C ALA A 126 2.31 9.60 13.75
N ALA A 127 1.33 8.75 13.47
CA ALA A 127 0.63 8.75 12.19
C ALA A 127 -0.88 8.53 12.37
N VAL A 128 -1.66 9.10 11.45
CA VAL A 128 -3.10 8.87 11.35
C VAL A 128 -3.51 8.64 9.92
N LEU A 129 -4.52 7.80 9.75
CA LEU A 129 -5.34 7.65 8.56
C LEU A 129 -6.79 7.89 8.96
N CYS A 130 -7.38 8.95 8.41
CA CYS A 130 -8.79 9.24 8.55
C CYS A 130 -9.55 8.69 7.34
N LEU A 131 -10.67 8.02 7.62
CA LEU A 131 -11.58 7.39 6.68
C LEU A 131 -13.01 7.85 7.00
N PRO A 132 -13.39 9.11 6.65
CA PRO A 132 -14.68 9.67 7.06
C PRO A 132 -15.89 8.84 6.62
N ASN A 133 -15.79 8.21 5.44
CA ASN A 133 -16.84 7.35 4.89
C ASN A 133 -16.65 5.86 5.23
N SER A 134 -15.81 5.55 6.23
CA SER A 134 -15.29 4.21 6.51
C SER A 134 -14.61 3.59 5.28
N ALA A 135 -14.28 2.30 5.33
CA ALA A 135 -13.78 1.58 4.17
C ALA A 135 -14.51 0.25 3.99
N THR A 136 -14.51 -0.22 2.74
CA THR A 136 -14.94 -1.56 2.36
C THR A 136 -13.71 -2.43 2.14
N SER A 137 -13.60 -3.51 2.91
CA SER A 137 -12.54 -4.49 2.80
C SER A 137 -12.86 -5.54 1.75
N TYR A 138 -11.86 -5.94 1.00
CA TYR A 138 -11.87 -7.05 0.05
C TYR A 138 -10.73 -7.99 0.41
N ASP A 139 -11.04 -9.22 0.83
CA ASP A 139 -10.03 -10.20 1.24
C ASP A 139 -10.17 -11.49 0.47
N ILE A 140 -9.06 -11.99 -0.09
CA ILE A 140 -9.01 -13.35 -0.61
C ILE A 140 -9.08 -14.33 0.55
N LEU A 141 -10.03 -15.25 0.49
CA LEU A 141 -10.20 -16.29 1.51
C LEU A 141 -9.12 -17.37 1.41
N ASN A 142 -8.85 -17.87 0.20
CA ASN A 142 -7.84 -18.91 -0.01
C ASN A 142 -6.44 -18.30 -0.26
N LYS A 143 -5.84 -17.71 0.77
CA LYS A 143 -4.47 -17.16 0.71
C LYS A 143 -3.42 -18.25 0.47
N GLY A 144 -3.70 -19.51 0.84
CA GLY A 144 -2.82 -20.66 0.61
C GLY A 144 -2.59 -20.95 -0.87
N ALA A 145 -3.64 -20.88 -1.70
CA ALA A 145 -3.50 -21.04 -3.15
C ALA A 145 -2.60 -19.95 -3.78
N ILE A 146 -2.71 -18.71 -3.28
CA ILE A 146 -1.86 -17.60 -3.72
C ILE A 146 -0.40 -17.86 -3.35
N LYS A 147 -0.14 -18.34 -2.13
CA LYS A 147 1.21 -18.68 -1.69
C LYS A 147 1.84 -19.76 -2.57
N VAL A 148 1.14 -20.87 -2.81
CA VAL A 148 1.64 -21.96 -3.68
C VAL A 148 1.89 -21.46 -5.11
N TYR A 149 0.99 -20.63 -5.64
CA TYR A 149 1.14 -20.04 -6.96
C TYR A 149 2.35 -19.09 -7.03
N ALA A 150 2.52 -18.20 -6.05
CA ALA A 150 3.65 -17.30 -5.97
C ALA A 150 4.98 -18.06 -5.80
N GLU A 151 5.04 -19.09 -4.95
CA GLU A 151 6.25 -19.91 -4.78
C GLU A 151 6.69 -20.56 -6.10
N LYS A 152 5.73 -20.94 -6.95
CA LYS A 152 6.02 -21.56 -8.25
C LYS A 152 6.54 -20.55 -9.29
N TYR A 153 6.00 -19.33 -9.33
CA TYR A 153 6.23 -18.40 -10.44
C TYR A 153 6.99 -17.11 -10.08
N ALA A 154 7.17 -16.78 -8.79
CA ALA A 154 7.76 -15.52 -8.36
C ALA A 154 9.16 -15.28 -8.91
N LEU A 155 9.96 -16.34 -9.09
CA LEU A 155 11.29 -16.21 -9.71
C LEU A 155 11.19 -15.83 -11.19
N SER A 156 10.27 -16.45 -11.95
CA SER A 156 10.01 -16.07 -13.35
C SER A 156 9.55 -14.62 -13.43
N TRP A 157 8.63 -14.22 -12.55
CA TRP A 157 8.14 -12.84 -12.49
C TRP A 157 9.28 -11.86 -12.21
N TYR A 158 10.08 -12.12 -11.18
CA TYR A 158 11.20 -11.25 -10.80
C TYR A 158 12.21 -11.08 -11.94
N ASN A 159 12.54 -12.18 -12.64
CA ASN A 159 13.45 -12.13 -13.78
C ASN A 159 12.86 -11.31 -14.93
N TYR A 160 11.60 -11.57 -15.31
CA TYR A 160 10.93 -10.83 -16.38
C TYR A 160 10.77 -9.32 -16.07
N ILE A 161 10.46 -8.99 -14.82
CA ILE A 161 10.30 -7.61 -14.35
C ILE A 161 11.62 -6.84 -14.45
N ASN A 162 12.74 -7.50 -14.15
CA ASN A 162 14.06 -6.88 -14.08
C ASN A 162 14.88 -7.02 -15.37
N ASP A 163 14.44 -7.85 -16.29
CA ASP A 163 15.08 -8.03 -17.59
C ASP A 163 15.00 -6.72 -18.42
N PRO A 164 16.13 -6.15 -18.84
CA PRO A 164 16.18 -4.92 -19.65
C PRO A 164 15.46 -5.05 -20.99
N ASP A 165 15.40 -6.25 -21.56
CA ASP A 165 14.72 -6.50 -22.85
C ASP A 165 13.20 -6.71 -22.68
N SER A 166 12.72 -6.75 -21.43
CA SER A 166 11.31 -6.96 -21.07
C SER A 166 10.73 -5.69 -20.41
N LEU A 167 10.66 -5.64 -19.07
CA LEU A 167 10.09 -4.48 -18.35
C LEU A 167 11.14 -3.55 -17.74
N GLY A 168 12.38 -4.00 -17.52
CA GLY A 168 13.49 -3.18 -17.04
C GLY A 168 13.21 -2.35 -15.77
N ARG A 169 12.44 -2.89 -14.82
CA ARG A 169 11.91 -2.11 -13.68
C ARG A 169 12.86 -1.95 -12.50
N GLU A 170 13.97 -2.68 -12.47
CA GLU A 170 14.96 -2.65 -11.39
C GLU A 170 14.34 -2.85 -9.99
N ALA A 171 13.33 -3.72 -9.89
CA ALA A 171 12.65 -4.08 -8.66
C ALA A 171 13.64 -4.72 -7.67
N LEU A 172 13.84 -4.06 -6.53
CA LEU A 172 14.67 -4.55 -5.44
C LEU A 172 14.10 -5.84 -4.82
N GLN A 173 14.98 -6.66 -4.23
CA GLN A 173 14.54 -7.85 -3.52
C GLN A 173 13.61 -7.47 -2.35
N GLY A 174 12.45 -8.14 -2.26
CA GLY A 174 11.45 -7.89 -1.22
C GLY A 174 10.52 -6.70 -1.47
N THR A 175 10.56 -6.09 -2.66
CA THR A 175 9.59 -5.05 -3.06
C THR A 175 8.47 -5.58 -3.96
N LEU A 176 8.54 -6.83 -4.42
CA LEU A 176 7.46 -7.45 -5.19
C LEU A 176 6.37 -7.99 -4.25
N TYR A 177 5.13 -7.54 -4.45
CA TYR A 177 3.98 -7.95 -3.64
C TYR A 177 2.88 -8.55 -4.51
N VAL A 178 2.18 -9.52 -3.93
CA VAL A 178 0.86 -9.97 -4.41
C VAL A 178 -0.18 -9.48 -3.42
N ILE A 179 -1.16 -8.72 -3.90
CA ILE A 179 -2.21 -8.16 -3.07
C ILE A 179 -3.20 -9.26 -2.69
N THR A 180 -3.24 -9.61 -1.40
CA THR A 180 -4.17 -10.63 -0.89
C THR A 180 -5.47 -10.05 -0.34
N GLY A 181 -5.49 -8.74 -0.09
CA GLY A 181 -6.65 -7.98 0.30
C GLY A 181 -6.37 -6.48 0.22
N CYS A 182 -7.43 -5.68 0.18
CA CYS A 182 -7.33 -4.23 0.14
C CYS A 182 -8.56 -3.58 0.78
N ASP A 183 -8.37 -2.37 1.30
CA ASP A 183 -9.45 -1.53 1.79
C ASP A 183 -9.68 -0.36 0.84
N LYS A 184 -10.94 -0.13 0.51
CA LYS A 184 -11.34 0.96 -0.40
C LYS A 184 -12.26 1.93 0.29
N THR A 185 -12.01 3.21 0.08
CA THR A 185 -12.84 4.33 0.54
C THR A 185 -12.97 5.36 -0.58
N THR A 186 -13.99 6.20 -0.50
CA THR A 186 -14.18 7.36 -1.38
C THR A 186 -13.49 8.61 -0.85
N THR A 187 -13.22 8.67 0.45
CA THR A 187 -12.63 9.84 1.11
C THR A 187 -11.64 9.37 2.17
N TRP A 188 -10.45 9.97 2.15
CA TRP A 188 -9.41 9.69 3.12
C TRP A 188 -8.50 10.91 3.33
N GLY A 189 -7.78 10.90 4.43
CA GLY A 189 -6.70 11.85 4.70
C GLY A 189 -5.64 11.17 5.57
N ALA A 190 -4.37 11.38 5.24
CA ALA A 190 -3.26 10.83 6.00
C ALA A 190 -2.34 11.95 6.47
N ALA A 191 -1.78 11.79 7.66
CA ALA A 191 -0.76 12.68 8.17
C ALA A 191 0.20 11.93 9.09
N VAL A 192 1.45 12.40 9.11
CA VAL A 192 2.53 11.80 9.87
C VAL A 192 3.42 12.89 10.47
N ILE A 193 3.86 12.68 11.70
CA ILE A 193 4.75 13.57 12.43
C ILE A 193 5.99 12.76 12.84
N GLY A 194 7.16 13.19 12.33
CA GLY A 194 8.47 12.68 12.70
C GLY A 194 9.13 13.47 13.83
N MET A 195 10.31 13.04 14.28
CA MET A 195 11.19 13.91 15.06
C MET A 195 12.00 14.81 14.10
N ALA A 196 12.12 16.09 14.42
CA ALA A 196 13.27 16.88 13.97
C ALA A 196 14.43 16.57 14.90
N ALA A 197 15.59 16.19 14.35
CA ALA A 197 16.79 16.01 15.18
C ALA A 197 17.19 17.38 15.73
N SER A 198 17.03 17.60 17.04
CA SER A 198 17.63 18.76 17.69
C SER A 198 19.15 18.58 17.68
N SER A 199 19.86 19.37 16.88
CA SER A 199 21.31 19.50 17.00
C SER A 199 21.62 20.13 18.36
N LEU A 200 22.06 19.31 19.31
CA LEU A 200 22.74 19.81 20.51
C LEU A 200 24.11 20.32 20.06
N ASN A 201 24.18 21.57 19.62
CA ASN A 201 25.42 22.32 19.58
C ASN A 201 25.79 22.65 21.03
N GLY A 202 26.43 21.70 21.71
CA GLY A 202 27.13 21.97 22.96
C GLY A 202 28.44 22.65 22.63
N SER A 203 28.48 23.99 22.69
CA SER A 203 29.72 24.74 22.83
C SER A 203 30.26 24.53 24.25
N LEU A 204 31.45 23.94 24.34
CA LEU A 204 32.37 24.11 25.47
C LEU A 204 33.36 25.22 25.12
#